data_AF-H2KQU9-F1
#
_entry.id   AF-H2KQU9-F1
#
_cell.length_a   1.000
_cell.length_b   1.000
_cell.length_c   1.000
_cell.angle_alpha   90.00
_cell.angle_beta   90.00
_cell.angle_gamma   90.00
#
_symmetry.space_group_name_H-M   'P 1'
#
loop_
_entity.id
_entity.type
_entity.pdbx_description
1 polymer ?
#
loop_
_entity_poly.entity_id
_entity_poly.type
_entity_poly.pdbx_seq_one_letter_code
_entity_poly.pdbx_strand_id
1 'polypeptide(L)'
;MAPKVVSGRAAKKASKVKVPKVDKKKKRRRKEGYAIYIYKVLRQVHPDTGISSKAMSIMNSFVNRNFERIAAESSRLAHYNKRSTITSREIQTAVCLLLPGELAKDAVSEDTKAVTKYTSGFTRDVLLTCLISSIHRYTGRVPHD
;
A
#
# COMPACT_ATOMS: atom_id res chain seq x y z
N MET A 1 -9.97 -31.00 -81.38
CA MET A 1 -11.20 -30.86 -80.56
C MET A 1 -10.81 -30.15 -79.26
N ALA A 2 -11.31 -28.93 -79.04
CA ALA A 2 -11.37 -28.27 -77.72
C ALA A 2 -12.76 -28.59 -77.10
N PRO A 3 -13.12 -28.32 -75.81
CA PRO A 3 -12.66 -27.27 -74.89
C PRO A 3 -12.15 -27.89 -73.54
N LYS A 4 -12.01 -27.26 -72.37
CA LYS A 4 -12.54 -25.99 -71.77
C LYS A 4 -11.50 -25.26 -70.91
N VAL A 5 -11.78 -23.97 -70.68
CA VAL A 5 -11.10 -23.04 -69.77
C VAL A 5 -11.62 -23.24 -68.33
N VAL A 6 -10.78 -23.04 -67.30
CA VAL A 6 -11.24 -22.78 -65.91
C VAL A 6 -10.63 -21.49 -65.36
N SER A 7 -11.48 -20.71 -64.70
CA SER A 7 -11.30 -19.28 -64.45
C SER A 7 -10.62 -18.96 -63.11
N GLY A 8 -9.38 -18.48 -63.16
CA GLY A 8 -8.67 -17.90 -62.01
C GLY A 8 -9.25 -16.54 -61.61
N ARG A 9 -10.25 -16.52 -60.72
CA ARG A 9 -10.92 -15.30 -60.25
C ARG A 9 -10.04 -14.51 -59.26
N ALA A 10 -9.13 -13.70 -59.79
CA ALA A 10 -8.24 -12.85 -58.98
C ALA A 10 -9.02 -11.80 -58.17
N ALA A 11 -9.13 -12.03 -56.85
CA ALA A 11 -9.84 -11.13 -55.94
C ALA A 11 -9.09 -9.79 -55.76
N LYS A 12 -9.61 -8.72 -56.37
CA LYS A 12 -9.06 -7.36 -56.20
C LYS A 12 -9.34 -6.85 -54.78
N LYS A 13 -8.26 -6.73 -53.99
CA LYS A 13 -8.05 -5.91 -52.78
C LYS A 13 -9.31 -5.42 -52.06
N ALA A 14 -9.66 -6.06 -50.96
CA ALA A 14 -10.61 -5.53 -49.99
C ALA A 14 -10.16 -4.17 -49.45
N SER A 15 -11.10 -3.24 -49.34
CA SER A 15 -10.92 -1.88 -48.86
C SER A 15 -10.30 -1.86 -47.45
N LYS A 16 -9.23 -1.08 -47.26
CA LYS A 16 -8.63 -0.87 -45.95
C LYS A 16 -9.56 -0.02 -45.07
N VAL A 17 -10.51 -0.67 -44.41
CA VAL A 17 -11.42 -0.03 -43.44
C VAL A 17 -10.55 0.66 -42.39
N LYS A 18 -10.58 2.00 -42.40
CA LYS A 18 -9.96 2.81 -41.35
C LYS A 18 -10.80 2.64 -40.09
N VAL A 19 -10.45 1.65 -39.27
CA VAL A 19 -10.95 1.56 -37.89
C VAL A 19 -10.65 2.90 -37.23
N PRO A 20 -11.65 3.67 -36.77
CA PRO A 20 -11.38 4.90 -36.06
C PRO A 20 -10.58 4.53 -34.81
N LYS A 21 -9.41 5.17 -34.64
CA LYS A 21 -8.67 5.06 -33.39
C LYS A 21 -9.55 5.69 -32.32
N VAL A 22 -10.30 4.85 -31.60
CA VAL A 22 -10.90 5.25 -30.32
C VAL A 22 -9.73 5.68 -29.45
N ASP A 23 -9.62 6.98 -29.20
CA ASP A 23 -8.71 7.54 -28.22
C ASP A 23 -9.12 7.01 -26.85
N LYS A 24 -8.64 5.82 -26.52
CA LYS A 24 -8.69 5.23 -25.18
C LYS A 24 -7.86 6.13 -24.28
N LYS A 25 -8.52 7.20 -23.80
CA LYS A 25 -8.05 8.23 -22.87
C LYS A 25 -7.19 7.54 -21.81
N LYS A 26 -5.87 7.59 -22.02
CA LYS A 26 -4.90 6.66 -21.44
C LYS A 26 -5.10 6.66 -19.93
N LYS A 27 -5.73 5.59 -19.39
CA LYS A 27 -6.23 5.54 -18.02
C LYS A 27 -5.08 5.96 -17.11
N ARG A 28 -5.15 7.19 -16.58
CA ARG A 28 -4.01 7.86 -15.95
C ARG A 28 -3.57 6.95 -14.81
N ARG A 29 -2.42 6.28 -14.96
CA ARG A 29 -1.87 5.40 -13.91
C ARG A 29 -1.89 6.24 -12.63
N ARG A 30 -2.62 5.75 -11.62
CA ARG A 30 -2.71 6.42 -10.33
C ARG A 30 -1.27 6.53 -9.85
N LYS A 31 -0.77 7.75 -9.64
CA LYS A 31 0.54 7.90 -9.01
C LYS A 31 0.37 7.34 -7.60
N GLU A 32 1.00 6.20 -7.36
CA GLU A 32 1.18 5.66 -6.02
C GLU A 32 2.02 6.67 -5.23
N GLY A 33 1.57 6.96 -4.02
CA GLY A 33 2.07 8.09 -3.24
C GLY A 33 1.10 8.50 -2.14
N TYR A 34 1.58 9.34 -1.23
CA TYR A 34 0.96 9.61 0.06
C TYR A 34 -0.18 10.63 0.01
N ALA A 35 -0.55 11.13 -1.17
CA ALA A 35 -1.47 12.25 -1.34
C ALA A 35 -2.84 12.07 -0.64
N ILE A 36 -3.36 10.85 -0.59
CA ILE A 36 -4.61 10.53 0.11
C ILE A 36 -4.45 10.72 1.63
N TYR A 37 -3.34 10.27 2.20
CA TYR A 37 -3.05 10.35 3.63
C TYR A 37 -2.71 11.78 4.04
N ILE A 38 -1.90 12.49 3.24
CA ILE A 38 -1.60 13.91 3.42
C ILE A 38 -2.90 14.73 3.44
N TYR A 39 -3.85 14.46 2.53
CA TYR A 39 -5.15 15.14 2.53
C TYR A 39 -6.02 14.78 3.75
N LYS A 40 -6.03 13.52 4.18
CA LYS A 40 -6.74 13.09 5.40
C LYS A 40 -6.21 13.80 6.65
N VAL A 41 -4.90 13.88 6.84
CA VAL A 41 -4.28 14.57 7.97
C VAL A 41 -4.55 16.08 7.90
N LEU A 42 -4.41 16.69 6.72
CA LEU A 42 -4.71 18.12 6.53
C LEU A 42 -6.16 18.46 6.94
N ARG A 43 -7.14 17.64 6.57
CA ARG A 43 -8.54 17.80 6.95
C ARG A 43 -8.80 17.63 8.45
N GLN A 44 -7.98 16.87 9.16
CA GLN A 44 -8.08 16.69 10.62
C GLN A 44 -7.57 17.91 11.39
N VAL A 45 -6.56 18.61 10.87
CA VAL A 45 -6.02 19.83 11.51
C VAL A 45 -6.68 21.12 11.04
N HIS A 46 -7.07 21.20 9.76
CA HIS A 46 -7.66 22.39 9.14
C HIS A 46 -8.81 22.02 8.19
N PRO A 47 -10.07 21.97 8.67
CA PRO A 47 -11.24 21.55 7.91
C PRO A 47 -11.71 22.54 6.84
N ASP A 48 -11.11 23.73 6.72
CA ASP A 48 -11.43 24.72 5.68
C ASP A 48 -10.27 25.02 4.72
N THR A 49 -9.06 24.53 5.02
CA THR A 49 -7.87 24.77 4.18
C THR A 49 -7.71 23.71 3.08
N GLY A 50 -7.37 24.15 1.87
CA GLY A 50 -6.96 23.31 0.74
C GLY A 50 -5.45 23.35 0.48
N ILE A 51 -4.93 22.36 -0.24
CA ILE A 51 -3.50 22.24 -0.60
C ILE A 51 -3.31 22.24 -2.12
N SER A 52 -2.36 23.03 -2.61
CA SER A 52 -2.06 23.12 -4.05
C SER A 52 -1.38 21.84 -4.57
N SER A 53 -1.50 21.58 -5.87
CA SER A 53 -0.85 20.42 -6.52
C SER A 53 0.69 20.45 -6.40
N LYS A 54 1.29 21.64 -6.41
CA LYS A 54 2.73 21.84 -6.19
C LYS A 54 3.12 21.51 -4.74
N ALA A 55 2.39 22.03 -3.76
CA ALA A 55 2.62 21.73 -2.34
C ALA A 55 2.42 20.23 -2.04
N MET A 56 1.40 19.59 -2.62
CA MET A 56 1.17 18.15 -2.51
C MET A 56 2.35 17.33 -3.05
N SER A 57 2.97 17.76 -4.16
CA SER A 57 4.16 17.09 -4.70
C SER A 57 5.37 17.24 -3.77
N ILE A 58 5.56 18.40 -3.14
CA ILE A 58 6.62 18.64 -2.16
C ILE A 58 6.41 17.75 -0.93
N MET A 59 5.18 17.71 -0.38
CA MET A 59 4.83 16.87 0.77
C MET A 59 5.04 15.38 0.48
N ASN A 60 4.70 14.89 -0.72
CA ASN A 60 4.94 13.51 -1.11
C ASN A 60 6.45 13.18 -1.13
N SER A 61 7.28 14.07 -1.69
CA SER A 61 8.74 13.89 -1.69
C SER A 61 9.35 14.02 -0.29
N PHE A 62 8.78 14.85 0.59
CA PHE A 62 9.19 14.96 1.99
C PHE A 62 8.94 13.65 2.74
N VAL A 63 7.76 13.03 2.58
CA VAL A 63 7.47 11.72 3.19
C VAL A 63 8.45 10.65 2.68
N ASN A 64 8.69 10.56 1.36
CA ASN A 64 9.67 9.64 0.79
C ASN A 64 11.07 9.82 1.40
N ARG A 65 11.58 11.05 1.44
CA ARG A 65 12.93 11.35 1.97
C ARG A 65 13.09 10.95 3.44
N ASN A 66 12.05 11.13 4.25
CA ASN A 66 12.07 10.70 5.65
C ASN A 66 11.97 9.17 5.77
N PHE A 67 11.09 8.54 4.98
CA PHE A 67 10.96 7.08 4.95
C PHE A 67 12.27 6.39 4.53
N GLU A 68 12.93 6.88 3.47
CA GLU A 68 14.24 6.38 3.01
C GLU A 68 15.30 6.48 4.11
N ARG A 69 15.36 7.61 4.84
CA ARG A 69 16.27 7.79 5.98
C ARG A 69 15.98 6.80 7.12
N ILE A 70 14.72 6.69 7.54
CA ILE A 70 14.33 5.79 8.64
C ILE A 70 14.60 4.33 8.25
N ALA A 71 14.26 3.92 7.03
CA ALA A 71 14.49 2.57 6.53
C ALA A 71 15.99 2.22 6.46
N ALA A 72 16.83 3.15 5.96
CA ALA A 72 18.27 2.97 5.91
C ALA A 72 18.88 2.79 7.31
N GLU A 73 18.51 3.64 8.27
CA GLU A 73 19.06 3.56 9.63
C GLU A 73 18.52 2.34 10.40
N SER A 74 17.24 1.99 10.21
CA SER A 74 16.65 0.75 10.78
C SER A 74 17.32 -0.51 10.25
N SER A 75 17.69 -0.53 8.96
CA SER A 75 18.45 -1.62 8.34
C SER A 75 19.85 -1.74 8.97
N ARG A 76 20.56 -0.62 9.14
CA ARG A 76 21.87 -0.60 9.82
C ARG A 76 21.79 -1.13 11.25
N LEU A 77 20.78 -0.72 12.02
CA LEU A 77 20.52 -1.23 13.38
C LEU A 77 20.25 -2.73 13.40
N ALA A 78 19.46 -3.26 12.47
CA ALA A 78 19.22 -4.70 12.35
C ALA A 78 20.53 -5.46 12.05
N HIS A 79 21.36 -4.94 11.13
CA HIS A 79 22.67 -5.51 10.82
C HIS A 79 23.65 -5.47 12.01
N TYR A 80 23.70 -4.38 12.78
CA TYR A 80 24.51 -4.32 14.01
C TYR A 80 24.05 -5.36 15.05
N ASN A 81 22.73 -5.60 15.16
CA ASN A 81 22.16 -6.64 16.01
C ASN A 81 22.28 -8.07 15.41
N LYS A 82 22.95 -8.23 14.25
CA LYS A 82 23.09 -9.49 13.48
C LYS A 82 21.74 -10.14 13.12
N ARG A 83 20.70 -9.34 12.91
CA ARG A 83 19.35 -9.78 12.52
C ARG A 83 19.09 -9.45 11.05
N SER A 84 18.43 -10.37 10.34
CA SER A 84 17.92 -10.15 8.98
C SER A 84 16.54 -9.50 8.95
N THR A 85 15.84 -9.45 10.09
CA THR A 85 14.50 -8.87 10.23
C THR A 85 14.59 -7.54 10.97
N ILE A 86 14.06 -6.48 10.35
CA ILE A 86 13.83 -5.18 11.01
C ILE A 86 12.55 -5.30 11.84
N THR A 87 12.63 -5.04 13.15
CA THR A 87 11.45 -5.01 14.04
C THR A 87 11.02 -3.58 14.35
N SER A 88 9.88 -3.40 15.01
CA SER A 88 9.45 -2.08 15.51
C SER A 88 10.50 -1.42 16.40
N ARG A 89 11.32 -2.19 17.14
CA ARG A 89 12.39 -1.65 17.99
C ARG A 89 13.51 -0.96 17.20
N GLU A 90 13.92 -1.52 16.07
CA GLU A 90 14.89 -0.87 15.18
C GLU A 90 14.31 0.41 14.57
N ILE A 91 13.04 0.40 14.16
CA ILE A 91 12.34 1.57 13.61
C ILE A 91 12.21 2.68 14.66
N GLN A 92 11.75 2.35 15.86
CA GLN A 92 11.61 3.29 16.98
C GLN A 92 12.96 3.93 17.35
N THR A 93 14.03 3.14 17.36
CA THR A 93 15.39 3.61 17.64
C THR A 93 15.92 4.50 16.49
N ALA A 94 15.68 4.14 15.23
CA ALA A 94 16.02 4.96 14.07
C ALA A 94 15.29 6.32 14.08
N VAL A 95 14.02 6.35 14.49
CA VAL A 95 13.26 7.60 14.66
C VAL A 95 13.90 8.51 15.73
N CYS A 96 14.30 7.97 16.88
CA CYS A 96 15.02 8.72 17.91
C CYS A 96 16.39 9.25 17.45
N LEU A 97 17.09 8.54 16.55
CA LEU A 97 18.38 8.98 16.01
C LEU A 97 18.24 10.07 14.93
N LEU A 98 17.10 10.09 14.21
CA LEU A 98 16.88 10.99 13.08
C LEU A 98 16.11 12.27 13.43
N LEU A 99 15.36 12.29 14.53
CA LEU A 99 14.58 13.44 14.99
C LEU A 99 15.21 14.09 16.24
N PRO A 100 15.34 15.43 16.29
CA PRO A 100 15.90 16.11 17.45
C PRO A 100 14.86 16.41 18.55
N GLY A 101 15.29 16.33 19.81
CA GLY A 101 14.58 16.91 20.96
C GLY A 101 13.15 16.38 21.15
N GLU A 102 12.19 17.29 21.36
CA GLU A 102 10.78 16.94 21.61
C GLU A 102 10.14 16.16 20.45
N LEU A 103 10.56 16.41 19.20
CA LEU A 103 10.01 15.71 18.02
C LEU A 103 10.23 14.19 18.09
N ALA A 104 11.34 13.74 18.68
CA ALA A 104 11.59 12.32 18.91
C ALA A 104 10.61 11.74 19.94
N LYS A 105 10.32 12.47 21.02
CA LYS A 105 9.39 12.03 22.08
C LYS A 105 7.97 11.91 21.54
N ASP A 106 7.51 12.93 20.80
CA ASP A 106 6.18 12.93 20.19
C ASP A 106 6.03 11.78 19.19
N ALA A 107 7.02 11.61 18.30
CA ALA A 107 7.02 10.52 17.31
C ALA A 107 7.03 9.13 17.96
N VAL A 108 7.80 8.92 19.02
CA VAL A 108 7.79 7.66 19.80
C VAL A 108 6.43 7.44 20.48
N SER A 109 5.81 8.50 20.99
CA SER A 109 4.48 8.40 21.61
C SER A 109 3.41 7.98 20.58
N GLU A 110 3.47 8.52 19.36
CA GLU A 110 2.53 8.16 18.28
C GLU A 110 2.82 6.77 17.71
N ASP A 111 4.09 6.38 17.54
CA ASP A 111 4.47 5.02 17.13
C ASP A 111 3.93 3.98 18.13
N THR A 112 4.12 4.20 19.43
CA THR A 112 3.60 3.31 20.48
C THR A 112 2.08 3.19 20.41
N LYS A 113 1.35 4.33 20.28
CA LYS A 113 -0.11 4.35 20.09
C LYS A 113 -0.54 3.59 18.83
N ALA A 114 0.21 3.71 17.73
CA ALA A 114 -0.08 3.03 16.47
C ALA A 114 0.12 1.51 16.57
N VAL A 115 1.22 1.06 17.19
CA VAL A 115 1.50 -0.36 17.46
C VAL A 115 0.41 -0.95 18.35
N THR A 116 0.05 -0.30 19.47
CA THR A 116 -1.04 -0.78 20.33
C THR A 116 -2.38 -0.86 19.59
N LYS A 117 -2.73 0.15 18.78
CA LYS A 117 -3.95 0.12 17.95
C LYS A 117 -3.94 -1.06 16.98
N TYR A 118 -2.84 -1.28 16.27
CA TYR A 118 -2.69 -2.39 15.32
C TYR A 118 -2.84 -3.75 16.02
N THR A 119 -2.10 -3.99 17.11
CA THR A 119 -2.20 -5.23 17.89
C THR A 119 -3.61 -5.42 18.47
N SER A 120 -4.23 -4.37 19.01
CA SER A 120 -5.58 -4.46 19.61
C SER A 120 -6.69 -4.76 18.60
N GLY A 121 -6.55 -4.29 17.35
CA GLY A 121 -7.45 -4.68 16.26
C GLY A 121 -7.30 -6.16 15.92
N PHE A 122 -6.06 -6.62 15.77
CA PHE A 122 -5.74 -8.01 15.44
C PHE A 122 -6.15 -9.00 16.56
N THR A 123 -6.01 -8.61 17.84
CA THR A 123 -6.43 -9.45 18.96
C THR A 123 -7.94 -9.52 19.12
N ARG A 124 -8.74 -8.58 18.62
CA ARG A 124 -10.21 -8.75 18.65
C ARG A 124 -10.67 -9.91 17.77
N ASP A 125 -10.17 -10.01 16.54
CA ASP A 125 -10.51 -11.14 15.67
C ASP A 125 -9.88 -12.45 16.16
N VAL A 126 -8.61 -12.45 16.56
CA VAL A 126 -7.91 -13.67 17.00
C VAL A 126 -8.38 -14.16 18.37
N LEU A 127 -8.57 -13.29 19.37
CA LEU A 127 -9.09 -13.73 20.67
C LEU A 127 -10.55 -14.13 20.57
N LEU A 128 -11.39 -13.46 19.78
CA LEU A 128 -12.79 -13.86 19.63
C LEU A 128 -12.90 -15.19 18.88
N THR A 129 -12.16 -15.40 17.77
CA THR A 129 -12.13 -16.72 17.10
C THR A 129 -11.48 -17.80 17.96
N CYS A 130 -10.46 -17.49 18.77
CA CYS A 130 -9.84 -18.48 19.66
C CYS A 130 -10.72 -18.79 20.89
N LEU A 131 -11.46 -17.83 21.45
CA LEU A 131 -12.51 -18.06 22.46
C LEU A 131 -13.66 -18.87 21.89
N ILE A 132 -14.21 -18.49 20.73
CA ILE A 132 -15.28 -19.25 20.06
C ILE A 132 -14.81 -20.68 19.76
N SER A 133 -13.58 -20.86 19.25
CA SER A 133 -12.99 -22.18 18.95
C SER A 133 -12.59 -22.99 20.19
N SER A 134 -12.42 -22.35 21.35
CA SER A 134 -12.17 -23.02 22.62
C SER A 134 -13.49 -23.41 23.28
N ILE A 135 -14.49 -22.51 23.29
CA ILE A 135 -15.85 -22.78 23.76
C ILE A 135 -16.48 -23.92 22.95
N HIS A 136 -16.43 -23.85 21.62
CA HIS A 136 -16.96 -24.92 20.74
C HIS A 136 -16.20 -26.25 20.87
N ARG A 137 -14.94 -26.24 21.33
CA ARG A 137 -14.22 -27.48 21.71
C ARG A 137 -14.59 -27.97 23.12
N TYR A 138 -14.98 -27.08 24.03
CA TYR A 138 -15.38 -27.42 25.38
C TYR A 138 -16.83 -27.95 25.46
N THR A 139 -17.73 -27.43 24.63
CA THR A 139 -19.14 -27.86 24.55
C THR A 139 -19.37 -29.07 23.63
N GLY A 140 -18.32 -29.57 22.97
CA GLY A 140 -18.41 -30.59 21.90
C GLY A 140 -17.99 -32.01 22.28
N ARG A 141 -17.76 -32.32 23.57
CA ARG A 141 -17.48 -33.68 24.06
C ARG A 141 -18.28 -34.01 25.32
N VAL A 142 -19.52 -34.44 25.11
CA VAL A 142 -20.19 -35.35 26.03
C VAL A 142 -20.37 -36.66 25.24
N PRO A 143 -19.56 -37.70 25.48
CA PRO A 143 -19.94 -39.04 25.05
C PRO A 143 -21.14 -39.45 25.90
N HIS A 144 -22.23 -39.82 25.24
CA HIS A 144 -23.34 -40.52 25.87
C HIS A 144 -23.32 -41.94 25.32
N ASP A 145 -23.36 -42.93 26.21
CA ASP A 145 -23.47 -44.35 25.88
C ASP A 145 -24.78 -44.67 25.15
#